data_AF-A0A378JQZ6-F1
#
_entry.id   AF-A0A378JQZ6-F1
#
_cell.length_a   1.000
_cell.length_b   1.000
_cell.length_c   1.000
_cell.angle_alpha   90.00
_cell.angle_beta   90.00
_cell.angle_gamma   90.00
#
_symmetry.space_group_name_H-M   'P 1'
#
loop_
_entity.id
_entity.type
_entity.pdbx_description
1 polymer ?
#
loop_
_entity_poly.entity_id
_entity_poly.type
_entity_poly.pdbx_seq_one_letter_code
_entity_poly.pdbx_strand_id
1 'polypeptide(L)'
;MIYKYILNNDSHYVEVDHILQEEEQDVLSHILSFFPHCGDSRWIQRFTSLQFELFDTKLLKIAANAYDSNGNTVLGVACENGKSVAVVQKLIDLGANLNISDHNMNKLALHWAISNKRSWNNKASYEAVAVVKCLLENGAMTHIKCYDYTTPLGYAVSRGYIAAANLIRTRDHDFTSHALFHLFNKLLPLKICSVISASLNIKTGIAISIVNKEVNRNMIGYIPNKSIYARFFSTQSDKELEKSHNTEEQANRFST
;
A
#
# COMPACT_ATOMS: atom_id res chain seq x y z
N MET A 1 -9.27 -13.18 23.53
CA MET A 1 -8.50 -12.48 24.58
C MET A 1 -7.09 -12.35 24.06
N ILE A 2 -6.43 -11.19 24.20
CA ILE A 2 -5.03 -11.02 23.80
C ILE A 2 -4.17 -11.18 25.06
N TYR A 3 -3.18 -12.06 24.99
CA TYR A 3 -2.20 -12.30 26.04
C TYR A 3 -0.91 -11.55 25.72
N LYS A 4 -0.32 -10.91 26.72
CA LYS A 4 0.95 -10.21 26.62
C LYS A 4 2.00 -10.95 27.44
N TYR A 5 3.08 -11.38 26.78
CA TYR A 5 4.20 -12.06 27.42
C TYR A 5 5.45 -11.20 27.31
N ILE A 6 6.07 -10.91 28.45
CA ILE A 6 7.31 -10.14 28.52
C ILE A 6 8.49 -11.10 28.56
N LEU A 7 9.46 -10.90 27.69
CA LEU A 7 10.57 -11.82 27.41
C LEU A 7 11.91 -11.07 27.52
N ASN A 8 13.02 -11.79 27.72
CA ASN A 8 14.37 -11.22 27.86
C ASN A 8 14.48 -10.11 28.92
N ASN A 9 14.03 -10.33 30.16
CA ASN A 9 14.10 -9.35 31.25
C ASN A 9 13.57 -7.96 30.84
N ASP A 10 12.32 -7.90 30.37
CA ASP A 10 11.65 -6.66 29.93
C ASP A 10 12.19 -6.00 28.67
N SER A 11 13.07 -6.67 27.92
CA SER A 11 13.62 -6.12 26.67
C SER A 11 12.65 -6.23 25.49
N HIS A 12 11.79 -7.26 25.47
CA HIS A 12 10.83 -7.51 24.40
C HIS A 12 9.51 -8.03 24.97
N TYR A 13 8.43 -7.86 24.22
CA TYR A 13 7.18 -8.55 24.50
C TYR A 13 6.46 -8.98 23.23
N VAL A 14 5.65 -10.01 23.37
CA VAL A 14 4.78 -10.51 22.30
C VAL A 14 3.32 -10.41 22.73
N GLU A 15 2.45 -10.16 21.76
CA GLU A 15 1.01 -10.15 21.94
C GLU A 15 0.39 -11.23 21.05
N VAL A 16 -0.28 -12.19 21.68
CA VAL A 16 -0.81 -13.39 21.01
C VAL A 16 -2.24 -13.66 21.45
N ASP A 17 -3.03 -14.31 20.60
CA ASP A 17 -4.44 -14.63 20.84
C ASP A 17 -4.68 -15.98 21.54
N HIS A 18 -3.60 -16.65 21.93
CA HIS A 18 -3.58 -17.96 22.58
C HIS A 18 -2.52 -18.01 23.68
N ILE A 19 -2.62 -19.02 24.54
CA ILE A 19 -1.66 -19.24 25.63
C ILE A 19 -0.39 -19.87 25.04
N LEU A 20 0.78 -19.33 25.42
CA LEU A 20 2.08 -19.90 25.11
C LEU A 20 2.57 -20.80 26.24
N GLN A 21 3.10 -21.97 25.87
CA GLN A 21 3.79 -22.85 26.80
C GLN A 21 5.10 -22.22 27.30
N GLU A 22 5.62 -22.70 28.43
CA GLU A 22 6.86 -22.17 29.01
C GLU A 22 8.04 -22.39 28.06
N GLU A 23 8.09 -23.55 27.40
CA GLU A 23 9.12 -23.87 26.41
C GLU A 23 9.05 -22.97 25.17
N GLU A 24 7.83 -22.61 24.71
CA GLU A 24 7.65 -21.66 23.61
C GLU A 24 8.16 -20.27 23.99
N GLN A 25 7.94 -19.84 25.23
CA GLN A 25 8.43 -18.55 25.75
C GLN A 25 9.96 -18.52 25.83
N ASP A 26 10.60 -19.59 26.28
CA ASP A 26 12.07 -19.70 26.33
C ASP A 26 12.68 -19.63 24.93
N VAL A 27 12.09 -20.34 23.96
CA VAL A 27 12.53 -20.29 22.56
C VAL A 27 12.33 -18.89 21.98
N LEU A 28 11.19 -18.24 22.24
CA LEU A 28 10.95 -16.87 21.80
C LEU A 28 11.94 -15.88 22.42
N SER A 29 12.26 -16.04 23.71
CA SER A 29 13.27 -15.26 24.41
C SER A 29 14.62 -15.39 23.70
N HIS A 30 15.04 -16.61 23.39
CA HIS A 30 16.26 -16.86 22.63
C HIS A 30 16.23 -16.19 21.24
N ILE A 31 15.19 -16.43 20.43
CA ILE A 31 15.04 -15.86 19.08
C ILE A 31 15.09 -14.32 19.13
N LEU A 32 14.30 -13.71 20.03
CA LEU A 32 14.19 -12.25 20.14
C LEU A 32 15.48 -11.59 20.58
N SER A 33 16.38 -12.31 21.24
CA SER A 33 17.71 -11.78 21.55
C SER A 33 18.49 -11.40 20.28
N PHE A 34 18.19 -12.03 19.12
CA PHE A 34 18.81 -11.72 17.84
C PHE A 34 18.06 -10.66 17.02
N PHE A 35 16.82 -10.29 17.42
CA PHE A 35 15.94 -9.44 16.62
C PHE A 35 16.22 -7.94 16.83
N PRO A 36 15.77 -7.07 15.89
CA PRO A 36 15.89 -5.63 16.03
C PRO A 36 15.29 -5.07 17.33
N HIS A 37 16.09 -4.28 18.04
CA HIS A 37 15.65 -3.57 19.24
C HIS A 37 16.26 -2.18 19.33
N CYS A 38 15.49 -1.23 19.86
CA CYS A 38 15.93 0.15 19.98
C CYS A 38 17.08 0.25 21.00
N GLY A 39 18.20 0.84 20.59
CA GLY A 39 19.35 1.09 21.47
C GLY A 39 20.54 0.16 21.28
N ASP A 40 20.38 -0.98 20.61
CA ASP A 40 21.52 -1.82 20.20
C ASP A 40 21.85 -1.65 18.74
N SER A 41 23.11 -1.38 18.46
CA SER A 41 23.62 -1.29 17.10
C SER A 41 24.04 -2.66 16.53
N ARG A 42 24.21 -3.67 17.38
CA ARG A 42 24.73 -5.00 17.02
C ARG A 42 23.64 -6.00 16.64
N TRP A 43 22.36 -5.66 16.79
CA TRP A 43 21.26 -6.56 16.42
C TRP A 43 21.36 -7.00 14.96
N ILE A 44 21.88 -6.16 14.04
CA ILE A 44 22.04 -6.54 12.62
C ILE A 44 22.97 -7.76 12.48
N GLN A 45 24.09 -7.76 13.19
CA GLN A 45 25.06 -8.85 13.15
C GLN A 45 24.44 -10.13 13.72
N ARG A 46 23.73 -10.01 14.85
CA ARG A 46 23.06 -11.14 15.49
C ARG A 46 21.94 -11.70 14.62
N PHE A 47 21.04 -10.85 14.12
CA PHE A 47 19.96 -11.24 13.22
C PHE A 47 20.48 -11.97 11.98
N THR A 48 21.57 -11.49 11.39
CA THR A 48 22.17 -12.11 10.19
C THR A 48 22.87 -13.44 10.49
N SER A 49 23.31 -13.64 11.74
CA SER A 49 23.94 -14.89 12.18
C SER A 49 22.94 -15.98 12.59
N LEU A 50 21.66 -15.64 12.75
CA LEU A 50 20.64 -16.58 13.21
C LEU A 50 20.29 -17.59 12.12
N GLN A 51 20.33 -18.87 12.47
CA GLN A 51 19.90 -19.97 11.59
C GLN A 51 18.39 -20.16 11.74
N PHE A 52 17.61 -19.38 10.99
CA PHE A 52 16.14 -19.36 11.08
C PHE A 52 15.50 -20.73 10.85
N GLU A 53 16.14 -21.59 10.06
CA GLU A 53 15.65 -22.90 9.67
C GLU A 53 15.57 -23.89 10.85
N LEU A 54 16.20 -23.57 11.98
CA LEU A 54 16.18 -24.38 13.20
C LEU A 54 14.95 -24.15 14.09
N PHE A 55 14.13 -23.14 13.79
CA PHE A 55 13.01 -22.73 14.63
C PHE A 55 11.66 -22.99 13.97
N ASP A 56 10.65 -23.23 14.80
CA ASP A 56 9.27 -23.38 14.33
C ASP A 56 8.78 -22.09 13.65
N THR A 57 8.21 -22.23 12.45
CA THR A 57 7.67 -21.10 11.66
C THR A 57 6.63 -20.26 12.39
N LYS A 58 5.81 -20.88 13.26
CA LYS A 58 4.84 -20.19 14.12
C LYS A 58 5.54 -19.29 15.12
N LEU A 59 6.58 -19.78 15.79
CA LEU A 59 7.36 -19.00 16.76
C LEU A 59 8.14 -17.87 16.06
N LEU A 60 8.71 -18.14 14.89
CA LEU A 60 9.35 -17.11 14.08
C LEU A 60 8.37 -15.99 13.67
N LYS A 61 7.14 -16.35 13.30
CA LYS A 61 6.10 -15.38 12.98
C LYS A 61 5.69 -14.56 14.19
N ILE A 62 5.58 -15.19 15.37
CA ILE A 62 5.31 -14.47 16.63
C ILE A 62 6.46 -13.49 16.92
N ALA A 63 7.71 -13.94 16.82
CA ALA A 63 8.89 -13.09 17.03
C ALA A 63 8.97 -11.92 16.03
N ALA A 64 8.61 -12.14 14.76
CA ALA A 64 8.57 -11.10 13.72
C ALA A 64 7.52 -10.00 13.99
N ASN A 65 6.52 -10.29 14.84
CA ASN A 65 5.48 -9.37 15.28
C ASN A 65 5.66 -8.90 16.73
N ALA A 66 6.82 -9.15 17.33
CA ALA A 66 7.12 -8.69 18.67
C ALA A 66 7.32 -7.18 18.74
N TYR A 67 7.34 -6.69 19.97
CA TYR A 67 7.62 -5.31 20.32
C TYR A 67 8.87 -5.23 21.19
N ASP A 68 9.63 -4.15 21.06
CA ASP A 68 10.71 -3.83 22.01
C ASP A 68 10.16 -3.21 23.30
N SER A 69 11.04 -2.95 24.28
CA SER A 69 10.67 -2.35 25.56
C SER A 69 10.04 -0.96 25.47
N ASN A 70 10.30 -0.21 24.40
CA ASN A 70 9.66 1.08 24.13
C ASN A 70 8.28 0.91 23.45
N GLY A 71 7.93 -0.32 23.08
CA GLY A 71 6.71 -0.64 22.36
C GLY A 71 6.80 -0.41 20.86
N ASN A 72 8.00 -0.28 20.28
CA ASN A 72 8.19 -0.28 18.82
C ASN A 72 8.03 -1.70 18.28
N THR A 73 7.38 -1.87 17.13
CA THR A 73 7.41 -3.16 16.44
C THR A 73 8.84 -3.46 15.99
N VAL A 74 9.24 -4.74 16.03
CA VAL A 74 10.55 -5.17 15.50
C VAL A 74 10.75 -4.71 14.05
N LEU A 75 9.70 -4.82 13.22
CA LEU A 75 9.73 -4.33 11.84
C LEU A 75 9.93 -2.80 11.78
N GLY A 76 9.30 -2.04 12.67
CA GLY A 76 9.48 -0.59 12.80
C GLY A 76 10.93 -0.20 13.11
N VAL A 77 11.58 -0.89 14.06
CA VAL A 77 13.00 -0.66 14.42
C VAL A 77 13.93 -0.96 13.23
N ALA A 78 13.70 -2.07 12.52
CA ALA A 78 14.44 -2.39 11.29
C ALA A 78 14.22 -1.31 10.20
N CYS A 79 13.00 -0.80 10.06
CA CYS A 79 12.68 0.25 9.10
C CYS A 79 13.33 1.59 9.44
N GLU A 80 13.36 1.97 10.72
CA GLU A 80 14.01 3.21 11.19
C GLU A 80 15.52 3.22 10.90
N ASN A 81 16.17 2.05 10.96
CA ASN A 81 17.59 1.92 10.61
C ASN A 81 17.87 2.34 9.17
N GLY A 82 17.00 1.97 8.23
CA GLY A 82 17.05 2.38 6.82
C GLY A 82 18.21 1.80 5.98
N LYS A 83 19.16 1.06 6.56
CA LYS A 83 20.37 0.57 5.85
C LYS A 83 20.21 -0.82 5.27
N SER A 84 19.43 -1.71 5.89
CA SER A 84 19.38 -3.13 5.52
C SER A 84 18.01 -3.55 4.97
N VAL A 85 17.79 -3.35 3.68
CA VAL A 85 16.58 -3.84 2.98
C VAL A 85 16.44 -5.37 3.09
N ALA A 86 17.55 -6.11 3.06
CA ALA A 86 17.55 -7.57 3.20
C ALA A 86 16.98 -8.04 4.55
N VAL A 87 17.28 -7.33 5.64
CA VAL A 87 16.70 -7.62 6.96
C VAL A 87 15.19 -7.35 6.95
N VAL A 88 14.78 -6.21 6.39
CA VAL A 88 13.36 -5.85 6.29
C VAL A 88 12.60 -6.91 5.49
N GLN A 89 13.13 -7.33 4.34
CA GLN A 89 12.55 -8.41 3.55
C GLN A 89 12.49 -9.71 4.34
N LYS A 90 13.57 -10.10 5.03
CA LYS A 90 13.57 -11.32 5.84
C LYS A 90 12.51 -11.28 6.94
N LEU A 91 12.32 -10.16 7.64
CA LEU A 91 11.25 -10.04 8.64
C LEU A 91 9.85 -10.18 8.01
N ILE A 92 9.66 -9.63 6.81
CA ILE A 92 8.41 -9.81 6.04
C ILE A 92 8.21 -11.28 5.68
N ASP A 93 9.26 -11.96 5.21
CA ASP A 93 9.22 -13.39 4.86
C ASP A 93 8.92 -14.27 6.09
N LEU A 94 9.34 -13.85 7.28
CA LEU A 94 8.98 -14.49 8.55
C LEU A 94 7.55 -14.17 9.00
N GLY A 95 6.83 -13.31 8.30
CA GLY A 95 5.42 -13.00 8.56
C GLY A 95 5.20 -11.78 9.45
N ALA A 96 6.15 -10.83 9.51
CA ALA A 96 5.91 -9.54 10.14
C ALA A 96 4.70 -8.84 9.51
N ASN A 97 3.86 -8.20 10.33
CA ASN A 97 2.70 -7.46 9.88
C ASN A 97 3.08 -6.01 9.57
N LEU A 98 2.91 -5.61 8.30
CA LEU A 98 3.29 -4.29 7.80
C LEU A 98 2.30 -3.19 8.24
N ASN A 99 1.10 -3.57 8.66
CA ASN A 99 -0.08 -2.71 8.78
C ASN A 99 -0.56 -2.54 10.23
N ILE A 100 0.24 -2.96 11.21
CA ILE A 100 0.03 -2.66 12.63
C ILE A 100 0.86 -1.45 13.05
N SER A 101 0.29 -0.65 13.94
CA SER A 101 0.99 0.44 14.60
C SER A 101 1.76 -0.08 15.81
N ASP A 102 2.91 0.52 16.07
CA ASP A 102 3.57 0.38 17.36
C ASP A 102 2.76 1.01 18.50
N HIS A 103 3.17 0.70 19.73
CA HIS A 103 2.59 1.27 20.95
C HIS A 103 3.33 2.53 21.45
N ASN A 104 4.51 2.82 20.88
CA ASN A 104 5.33 3.97 21.28
C ASN A 104 4.76 5.29 20.75
N MET A 105 4.66 5.41 19.43
CA MET A 105 4.24 6.62 18.73
C MET A 105 2.97 6.40 17.91
N ASN A 106 2.36 5.21 17.97
CA ASN A 106 1.28 4.82 17.08
C ASN A 106 1.72 4.93 15.60
N LYS A 107 2.91 4.43 15.25
CA LYS A 107 3.45 4.46 13.88
C LYS A 107 3.44 3.08 13.24
N LEU A 108 3.06 3.05 11.96
CA LEU A 108 3.26 1.87 11.09
C LEU A 108 4.73 1.70 10.71
N ALA A 109 5.14 0.51 10.30
CA ALA A 109 6.45 0.27 9.70
C ALA A 109 6.75 1.25 8.54
N LEU A 110 5.74 1.57 7.71
CA LEU A 110 5.88 2.53 6.62
C LEU A 110 6.17 3.96 7.11
N HIS A 111 5.64 4.37 8.27
CA HIS A 111 5.97 5.69 8.86
C HIS A 111 7.44 5.75 9.28
N TRP A 112 7.95 4.72 9.95
CA TRP A 112 9.36 4.62 10.32
C TRP A 112 10.29 4.60 9.11
N ALA A 113 9.92 3.86 8.06
CA ALA A 113 10.68 3.80 6.81
C ALA A 113 10.76 5.16 6.10
N ILE A 114 9.71 5.98 6.15
CA ILE A 114 9.70 7.32 5.55
C ILE A 114 10.72 8.23 6.24
N SER A 115 10.74 8.25 7.58
CA SER A 115 11.62 9.09 8.39
C SER A 115 12.80 8.31 8.99
N ASN A 116 13.42 7.45 8.20
CA ASN A 116 14.52 6.61 8.65
C ASN A 116 15.84 7.41 8.79
N LYS A 117 16.85 6.78 9.39
CA LYS A 117 18.17 7.40 9.66
C LYS A 117 18.94 7.83 8.40
N ARG A 118 18.61 7.29 7.23
CA ARG A 118 19.20 7.70 5.93
C ARG A 118 18.44 8.85 5.27
N SER A 119 17.14 8.98 5.51
CA SER A 119 16.30 9.99 4.85
C SER A 119 16.16 11.28 5.67
N TRP A 120 16.39 11.24 6.99
CA TRP A 120 16.17 12.40 7.88
C TRP A 120 16.90 13.68 7.41
N ASN A 121 18.18 13.55 7.00
CA ASN A 121 18.99 14.66 6.49
C ASN A 121 19.03 14.75 4.96
N ASN A 122 18.39 13.82 4.24
CA ASN A 122 18.35 13.79 2.78
C ASN A 122 16.97 13.33 2.28
N LYS A 123 15.99 14.18 2.51
CA LYS A 123 14.56 13.90 2.29
C LYS A 123 14.16 13.69 0.81
N ALA A 124 15.04 14.05 -0.12
CA ALA A 124 14.84 13.92 -1.56
C ALA A 124 15.57 12.70 -2.19
N SER A 125 16.39 11.97 -1.42
CA SER A 125 17.15 10.84 -1.95
C SER A 125 16.29 9.59 -2.13
N TYR A 126 16.26 9.06 -3.35
CA TYR A 126 15.62 7.77 -3.65
C TYR A 126 16.38 6.57 -3.09
N GLU A 127 17.68 6.69 -2.87
CA GLU A 127 18.49 5.63 -2.24
C GLU A 127 18.11 5.46 -0.75
N ALA A 128 17.82 6.59 -0.07
CA ALA A 128 17.43 6.60 1.33
C ALA A 128 16.03 6.01 1.59
N VAL A 129 15.22 5.82 0.54
CA VAL A 129 13.84 5.30 0.63
C VAL A 129 13.71 3.89 0.04
N ALA A 130 14.81 3.15 -0.12
CA ALA A 130 14.78 1.76 -0.58
C ALA A 130 13.90 0.86 0.31
N VAL A 131 13.89 1.10 1.63
CA VAL A 131 13.00 0.40 2.57
C VAL A 131 11.52 0.75 2.33
N VAL A 132 11.20 2.00 1.99
CA VAL A 132 9.83 2.41 1.63
C VAL A 132 9.36 1.61 0.41
N LYS A 133 10.22 1.52 -0.63
CA LYS A 133 9.92 0.73 -1.83
C LYS A 133 9.66 -0.74 -1.50
N CYS A 134 10.54 -1.37 -0.73
CA CYS A 134 10.38 -2.76 -0.28
C CYS A 134 9.04 -3.01 0.43
N LEU A 135 8.65 -2.15 1.39
CA LEU A 135 7.36 -2.28 2.08
C LEU A 135 6.17 -2.14 1.13
N LEU A 136 6.21 -1.19 0.18
CA LEU A 136 5.14 -0.99 -0.79
C LEU A 136 4.99 -2.17 -1.75
N GLU A 137 6.10 -2.74 -2.22
CA GLU A 137 6.13 -3.94 -3.07
C GLU A 137 5.57 -5.17 -2.34
N ASN A 138 5.76 -5.25 -1.02
CA ASN A 138 5.20 -6.30 -0.15
C ASN A 138 3.79 -5.97 0.38
N GLY A 139 3.11 -4.96 -0.19
CA GLY A 139 1.70 -4.71 0.07
C GLY A 139 1.39 -3.87 1.33
N ALA A 140 2.33 -3.09 1.83
CA ALA A 140 2.04 -2.10 2.88
C ALA A 140 0.88 -1.19 2.47
N MET A 141 -0.05 -0.96 3.40
CA MET A 141 -1.22 -0.11 3.18
C MET A 141 -0.84 1.36 3.32
N THR A 142 -1.25 2.17 2.35
CA THR A 142 -0.92 3.61 2.25
C THR A 142 -2.01 4.53 2.79
N HIS A 143 -3.17 3.97 3.17
CA HIS A 143 -4.38 4.71 3.56
C HIS A 143 -4.71 4.62 5.06
N ILE A 144 -4.00 3.78 5.82
CA ILE A 144 -4.22 3.66 7.28
C ILE A 144 -3.78 4.98 7.92
N LYS A 145 -4.64 5.54 8.78
CA LYS A 145 -4.34 6.73 9.57
C LYS A 145 -3.74 6.33 10.92
N CYS A 146 -2.47 6.66 11.11
CA CYS A 146 -1.67 6.42 12.31
C CYS A 146 -0.84 7.67 12.58
N TYR A 147 -0.25 7.83 13.77
CA TYR A 147 0.60 8.97 14.14
C TYR A 147 0.00 10.35 13.81
N ASP A 148 -0.59 11.01 14.81
CA ASP A 148 -1.34 12.28 14.62
C ASP A 148 -2.47 12.16 13.57
N TYR A 149 -3.08 10.97 13.46
CA TYR A 149 -4.17 10.67 12.51
C TYR A 149 -3.80 10.91 11.03
N THR A 150 -2.53 10.76 10.67
CA THR A 150 -2.03 10.98 9.31
C THR A 150 -1.92 9.67 8.52
N THR A 151 -2.13 9.72 7.21
CA THR A 151 -1.75 8.58 6.34
C THR A 151 -0.23 8.61 6.10
N PRO A 152 0.41 7.50 5.71
CA PRO A 152 1.81 7.49 5.30
C PRO A 152 2.15 8.60 4.28
N LEU A 153 1.27 8.83 3.29
CA LEU A 153 1.44 9.92 2.34
C LEU A 153 1.35 11.30 3.01
N GLY A 154 0.34 11.53 3.86
CA GLY A 154 0.18 12.78 4.60
C GLY A 154 1.36 13.08 5.53
N TYR A 155 1.91 12.04 6.18
CA TYR A 155 3.12 12.13 6.98
C TYR A 155 4.34 12.54 6.13
N ALA A 156 4.56 11.85 4.99
CA ALA A 156 5.67 12.17 4.10
C ALA A 156 5.60 13.59 3.56
N VAL A 157 4.42 14.03 3.11
CA VAL A 157 4.20 15.38 2.57
C VAL A 157 4.39 16.45 3.64
N SER A 158 3.74 16.32 4.80
CA SER A 158 3.80 17.32 5.88
C SER A 158 5.20 17.52 6.44
N ARG A 159 6.05 16.48 6.41
CA ARG A 159 7.44 16.53 6.89
C ARG A 159 8.47 16.78 5.79
N GLY A 160 8.04 16.88 4.53
CA GLY A 160 8.90 17.18 3.37
C GLY A 160 9.74 16.00 2.85
N TYR A 161 9.33 14.75 3.10
CA TYR A 161 9.97 13.54 2.55
C TYR A 161 9.57 13.32 1.09
N ILE A 162 10.12 14.15 0.19
CA ILE A 162 9.76 14.23 -1.23
C ILE A 162 9.88 12.88 -1.95
N ALA A 163 11.00 12.17 -1.77
CA ALA A 163 11.21 10.90 -2.47
C ALA A 163 10.20 9.84 -2.03
N ALA A 164 9.95 9.73 -0.72
CA ALA A 164 8.97 8.78 -0.18
C ALA A 164 7.54 9.14 -0.61
N ALA A 165 7.17 10.42 -0.56
CA ALA A 165 5.85 10.88 -1.00
C ALA A 165 5.60 10.55 -2.48
N ASN A 166 6.61 10.73 -3.33
CA ASN A 166 6.51 10.36 -4.74
C ASN A 166 6.35 8.85 -4.94
N LEU A 167 7.10 8.02 -4.24
CA LEU A 167 6.95 6.56 -4.31
C LEU A 167 5.55 6.09 -3.91
N ILE A 168 5.03 6.60 -2.79
CA ILE A 168 3.70 6.25 -2.30
C ILE A 168 2.63 6.69 -3.32
N ARG A 169 2.73 7.92 -3.83
CA ARG A 169 1.80 8.44 -4.83
C ARG A 169 1.81 7.64 -6.13
N THR A 170 2.99 7.28 -6.64
CA THR A 170 3.10 6.43 -7.83
C THR A 170 2.44 5.07 -7.61
N ARG A 171 2.69 4.43 -6.46
CA ARG A 171 2.06 3.15 -6.12
C ARG A 171 0.54 3.26 -6.12
N ASP A 172 -0.02 4.30 -5.51
CA ASP A 172 -1.47 4.48 -5.43
C ASP A 172 -2.09 4.74 -6.82
N HIS A 173 -1.39 5.46 -7.71
CA HIS A 173 -1.80 5.67 -9.10
C HIS A 173 -1.74 4.39 -9.95
N ASP A 174 -0.71 3.57 -9.78
CA ASP A 174 -0.59 2.29 -10.48
C ASP A 174 -1.70 1.32 -10.04
N PHE A 175 -1.97 1.27 -8.73
CA PHE A 175 -3.05 0.44 -8.17
C PHE A 175 -4.43 0.86 -8.70
N THR A 176 -4.73 2.16 -8.73
CA THR A 176 -6.00 2.67 -9.25
C THR A 176 -6.14 2.43 -10.76
N SER A 177 -5.10 2.65 -11.55
CA SER A 177 -5.11 2.40 -13.00
C SER A 177 -5.35 0.92 -13.32
N HIS A 178 -4.70 0.02 -12.59
CA HIS A 178 -4.86 -1.43 -12.76
C HIS A 178 -6.25 -1.91 -12.30
N ALA A 179 -6.72 -1.44 -11.14
CA ALA A 179 -8.05 -1.78 -10.63
C ALA A 179 -9.17 -1.29 -11.57
N LEU A 180 -9.05 -0.07 -12.09
CA LEU A 180 -9.98 0.46 -13.09
C LEU A 180 -9.93 -0.35 -14.38
N PHE A 181 -8.75 -0.67 -14.91
CA PHE A 181 -8.60 -1.50 -16.10
C PHE A 181 -9.27 -2.88 -15.96
N HIS A 182 -9.06 -3.55 -14.83
CA HIS A 182 -9.72 -4.82 -14.54
C HIS A 182 -11.24 -4.69 -14.40
N LEU A 183 -11.73 -3.62 -13.73
CA LEU A 183 -13.15 -3.35 -13.59
C LEU A 183 -13.81 -3.06 -14.96
N PHE A 184 -13.17 -2.24 -15.80
CA PHE A 184 -13.61 -1.96 -17.16
C PHE A 184 -13.72 -3.24 -18.00
N ASN A 185 -12.73 -4.12 -17.96
CA ASN A 185 -12.76 -5.39 -18.70
C ASN A 185 -13.80 -6.38 -18.18
N LYS A 186 -14.14 -6.33 -16.89
CA LYS A 186 -15.16 -7.21 -16.29
C LYS A 186 -16.59 -6.71 -16.55
N LEU A 187 -16.79 -5.39 -16.67
CA LEU A 187 -18.10 -4.77 -16.82
C LEU A 187 -18.53 -4.55 -18.27
N LEU A 188 -17.60 -4.49 -19.23
CA LEU A 188 -17.92 -4.37 -20.65
C LEU A 188 -18.11 -5.77 -21.27
N PRO A 189 -19.31 -6.11 -21.79
CA PRO A 189 -19.48 -7.28 -22.64
C PRO A 189 -18.49 -7.19 -23.81
N LEU A 190 -17.82 -8.30 -24.14
CA LEU A 190 -16.74 -8.41 -25.14
C LEU A 190 -17.02 -7.70 -26.49
N LYS A 191 -18.29 -7.46 -26.86
CA LYS A 191 -18.69 -6.73 -28.06
C LYS A 191 -18.34 -5.23 -28.03
N ILE A 192 -18.39 -4.54 -26.87
CA ILE A 192 -18.15 -3.08 -26.80
C ILE A 192 -16.65 -2.75 -26.81
N CYS A 193 -15.80 -3.60 -26.22
CA CYS A 193 -14.34 -3.39 -26.23
C CYS A 193 -13.75 -3.38 -27.66
N SER A 194 -14.34 -4.13 -28.60
CA SER A 194 -13.93 -4.10 -30.01
C SER A 194 -14.24 -2.76 -30.69
N VAL A 195 -15.36 -2.12 -30.34
CA VAL A 195 -15.80 -0.84 -30.90
C VAL A 195 -14.99 0.32 -30.31
N ILE A 196 -14.73 0.29 -29.00
CA ILE A 196 -13.95 1.35 -28.33
C ILE A 196 -12.47 1.30 -28.75
N SER A 197 -11.89 0.10 -28.90
CA SER A 197 -10.51 -0.05 -29.38
C SER A 197 -10.36 0.36 -30.85
N ALA A 198 -11.34 0.06 -31.70
CA ALA A 198 -11.36 0.48 -33.10
C ALA A 198 -11.56 2.00 -33.27
N SER A 199 -12.42 2.62 -32.46
CA SER A 199 -12.73 4.06 -32.56
C SER A 199 -11.68 4.98 -31.91
N LEU A 200 -10.89 4.49 -30.95
CA LEU A 200 -9.88 5.32 -30.26
C LEU A 200 -8.47 5.23 -30.86
N ASN A 201 -8.25 4.43 -31.90
CA ASN A 201 -6.96 4.28 -32.60
C ASN A 201 -5.75 4.29 -31.65
N ILE A 202 -5.84 3.53 -30.56
CA ILE A 202 -4.85 3.54 -29.47
C ILE A 202 -3.65 2.71 -29.92
N LYS A 203 -2.77 3.32 -30.71
CA LYS A 203 -1.36 2.92 -30.72
C LYS A 203 -0.78 3.28 -29.36
N THR A 204 -0.62 2.25 -28.55
CA THR A 204 0.33 2.09 -27.43
C THR A 204 1.01 3.38 -26.96
N GLY A 205 0.53 3.93 -25.83
CA GLY A 205 1.29 4.89 -25.01
C GLY A 205 0.57 6.19 -24.65
N ILE A 206 -0.24 6.76 -25.55
CA ILE A 206 -0.76 8.13 -25.35
C ILE A 206 -2.16 8.13 -24.70
N ALA A 207 -3.01 7.14 -24.99
CA ALA A 207 -4.44 7.19 -24.62
C ALA A 207 -4.76 6.99 -23.13
N ILE A 208 -3.95 6.24 -22.38
CA ILE A 208 -4.16 6.06 -20.93
C ILE A 208 -4.03 7.40 -20.21
N SER A 209 -3.13 8.29 -20.66
CA SER A 209 -2.97 9.62 -20.07
C SER A 209 -4.19 10.52 -20.30
N ILE A 210 -4.85 10.41 -21.47
CA ILE A 210 -6.02 11.22 -21.83
C ILE A 210 -7.25 10.72 -21.07
N VAL A 211 -7.46 9.40 -21.03
CA VAL A 211 -8.54 8.79 -20.24
C VAL A 211 -8.36 9.13 -18.76
N ASN A 212 -7.14 9.06 -18.22
CA ASN A 212 -6.88 9.45 -16.82
C ASN A 212 -7.05 10.95 -16.56
N LYS A 213 -6.84 11.83 -17.55
CA LYS A 213 -7.02 13.29 -17.41
C LYS A 213 -8.50 13.68 -17.44
N GLU A 214 -9.28 13.04 -18.30
CA GLU A 214 -10.74 13.20 -18.38
C GLU A 214 -11.46 12.59 -17.17
N VAL A 215 -11.07 11.38 -16.75
CA VAL A 215 -11.63 10.71 -15.56
C VAL A 215 -11.26 11.48 -14.27
N ASN A 216 -10.02 11.98 -14.13
CA ASN A 216 -9.66 12.80 -12.96
C ASN A 216 -10.37 14.17 -12.93
N ARG A 217 -10.57 14.83 -14.08
CA ARG A 217 -11.36 16.08 -14.12
C ARG A 217 -12.81 15.84 -13.68
N ASN A 218 -13.39 14.70 -14.03
CA ASN A 218 -14.79 14.39 -13.72
C ASN A 218 -14.98 13.77 -12.32
N MET A 219 -13.94 13.22 -11.70
CA MET A 219 -14.00 12.62 -10.35
C MET A 219 -13.69 13.58 -9.20
N ILE A 220 -13.07 14.76 -9.45
CA ILE A 220 -12.78 15.76 -8.39
C ILE A 220 -14.06 16.40 -7.81
N GLY A 221 -15.24 16.15 -8.39
CA GLY A 221 -16.53 16.66 -7.89
C GLY A 221 -17.52 15.63 -7.32
N TYR A 222 -17.16 14.35 -7.20
CA TYR A 222 -18.19 13.30 -7.00
C TYR A 222 -18.43 12.94 -5.52
N ILE A 223 -19.29 13.72 -4.86
CA ILE A 223 -20.12 13.23 -3.75
C ILE A 223 -21.36 12.58 -4.38
N PRO A 224 -21.66 11.29 -4.15
CA PRO A 224 -22.66 10.59 -4.93
C PRO A 224 -24.07 11.02 -4.51
N ASN A 225 -24.78 11.71 -5.39
CA ASN A 225 -26.23 11.90 -5.26
C ASN A 225 -26.96 11.17 -6.39
N LYS A 226 -27.89 10.29 -6.00
CA LYS A 226 -28.60 9.27 -6.81
C LYS A 226 -29.42 9.80 -8.01
N SER A 227 -29.43 11.11 -8.25
CA SER A 227 -30.31 11.80 -9.20
C SER A 227 -29.73 11.94 -10.62
N ILE A 228 -28.40 11.95 -10.78
CA ILE A 228 -27.76 12.32 -12.06
C ILE A 228 -27.81 11.18 -13.09
N TYR A 229 -27.84 9.92 -12.64
CA TYR A 229 -27.98 8.75 -13.52
C TYR A 229 -29.32 8.74 -14.27
N ALA A 230 -30.40 9.33 -13.74
CA ALA A 230 -31.70 9.34 -14.41
C ALA A 230 -31.83 10.41 -15.50
N ARG A 231 -30.96 11.44 -15.52
CA ARG A 231 -31.10 12.59 -16.43
C ARG A 231 -30.19 12.54 -17.66
N PHE A 232 -29.08 11.81 -17.58
CA PHE A 232 -28.15 11.66 -18.70
C PHE A 232 -28.65 10.67 -19.77
N PHE A 233 -29.40 9.63 -19.37
CA PHE A 233 -29.91 8.63 -20.32
C PHE A 233 -31.23 9.00 -21.02
N SER A 234 -31.93 10.05 -20.58
CA SER A 234 -33.19 10.50 -21.21
C SER A 234 -33.03 11.64 -22.22
N THR A 235 -31.83 12.22 -22.36
CA THR A 235 -31.62 13.40 -23.21
C THR A 235 -30.80 13.13 -24.47
N GLN A 236 -30.17 11.96 -24.58
CA GLN A 236 -29.43 11.54 -25.78
C GLN A 236 -30.23 10.63 -26.73
N SER A 237 -31.27 9.93 -26.27
CA SER A 237 -32.14 9.13 -27.16
C SER A 237 -32.96 10.01 -28.11
N ASP A 238 -33.47 11.13 -27.61
CA ASP A 238 -34.50 11.89 -28.34
C ASP A 238 -33.90 12.80 -29.42
N LYS A 239 -32.64 13.24 -29.24
CA LYS A 239 -31.93 14.08 -30.23
C LYS A 239 -31.29 13.29 -31.37
N GLU A 240 -31.07 11.99 -31.19
CA GLU A 240 -30.57 11.12 -32.28
C GLU A 240 -31.70 10.52 -33.12
N LEU A 241 -32.90 10.32 -32.55
CA LEU A 241 -34.11 9.91 -33.29
C LEU A 241 -34.67 11.02 -34.21
N GLU A 242 -34.57 12.30 -33.84
CA GLU A 242 -34.99 13.41 -34.73
C GLU A 242 -34.05 13.64 -35.92
N LYS A 243 -32.78 13.24 -35.83
CA LYS A 243 -31.81 13.37 -36.93
C LYS A 243 -31.89 12.23 -37.94
N SER A 244 -32.31 11.04 -37.53
CA SER A 244 -32.51 9.90 -38.44
C SER A 244 -33.77 10.04 -39.30
N HIS A 245 -34.86 10.63 -38.77
CA HIS A 245 -36.07 10.84 -39.59
C HIS A 245 -35.94 11.96 -40.63
N ASN A 246 -35.15 13.01 -40.36
CA ASN A 246 -34.93 14.09 -41.34
C ASN A 246 -34.01 13.70 -42.51
N THR A 247 -33.21 12.64 -42.38
CA THR A 247 -32.31 12.16 -43.44
C THR A 247 -32.98 11.15 -44.38
N GLU A 248 -33.95 10.36 -43.90
CA GLU A 248 -34.77 9.48 -44.75
C GLU A 248 -35.78 10.25 -45.61
N GLU A 249 -36.34 11.37 -45.12
CA GLU A 249 -37.27 12.20 -45.90
C GLU A 249 -36.59 12.99 -47.04
N GLN A 250 -35.29 13.31 -46.89
CA GLN A 250 -34.50 13.95 -47.95
C GLN A 250 -33.95 12.97 -48.98
N ALA A 251 -33.77 11.69 -48.63
CA ALA A 251 -33.33 10.66 -49.57
C ALA A 251 -34.45 10.19 -50.53
N ASN A 252 -35.71 10.24 -50.11
CA ASN A 252 -36.86 9.86 -50.95
C ASN A 252 -37.36 10.95 -51.93
N ARG A 253 -36.78 12.17 -51.92
CA ARG A 253 -37.11 13.23 -52.89
C ARG A 253 -36.19 13.30 -54.11
N PHE A 254 -35.16 12.47 -54.20
CA PHE A 254 -34.23 12.42 -55.33
C PHE A 254 -34.26 11.10 -56.11
N SER A 255 -35.28 10.27 -55.87
CA SER A 255 -35.51 9.01 -56.58
C SER A 255 -36.87 9.03 -57.28
N THR A 256 -37.03 9.86 -58.30
CA THR A 256 -38.08 9.77 -59.35
C THR A 256 -37.58 10.51 -60.57
#